data_AF-A0A1V5KDL3-F1
#
_entry.id   AF-A0A1V5KDL3-F1
#
_cell.length_a   1.000
_cell.length_b   1.000
_cell.length_c   1.000
_cell.angle_alpha   90.00
_cell.angle_beta   90.00
_cell.angle_gamma   90.00
#
_symmetry.space_group_name_H-M   'P 1'
#
loop_
_entity.id
_entity.type
_entity.pdbx_description
1 polymer ?
#
loop_
_entity_poly.entity_id
_entity_poly.type
_entity_poly.pdbx_seq_one_letter_code
_entity_poly.pdbx_strand_id
1 'polypeptide(L)' 'MADEIKKETKGKKKTGLYVIGAALAVLVLGYYILSLVNPDASNWAGAVAPFLIIGGYVTIAVGILIGWDE' A
#
# COMPACT_ATOMS: atom_id res chain seq x y z
N MET A 1 -16.55 17.63 -39.10
CA MET A 1 -15.50 16.59 -39.28
C MET A 1 -14.23 16.88 -38.48
N ALA A 2 -14.28 17.69 -37.40
CA ALA A 2 -13.12 17.95 -36.54
C ALA A 2 -13.33 17.48 -35.09
N ASP A 3 -14.54 17.08 -34.72
CA ASP A 3 -14.90 16.71 -33.34
C ASP A 3 -14.61 15.24 -32.99
N GLU A 4 -14.21 14.42 -33.96
CA GLU A 4 -14.05 12.96 -33.76
C GLU A 4 -12.64 12.52 -33.31
N ILE A 5 -11.73 13.45 -33.03
CA ILE A 5 -10.41 13.13 -32.45
C ILE A 5 -10.35 13.51 -30.96
N LYS A 6 -11.42 13.26 -30.21
CA LYS A 6 -11.25 12.94 -28.78
C LYS A 6 -10.90 11.46 -28.70
N LYS A 7 -9.64 11.16 -29.02
CA LYS A 7 -8.99 9.92 -28.63
C LYS A 7 -9.23 9.77 -27.13
N GLU A 8 -10.14 8.86 -26.78
CA GLU A 8 -10.36 8.42 -25.41
C GLU A 8 -9.06 7.79 -24.92
N THR A 9 -8.15 8.65 -24.48
CA THR A 9 -7.15 8.28 -23.49
C THR A 9 -7.94 8.17 -22.19
N LYS A 10 -8.73 7.10 -22.06
CA LYS A 10 -9.08 6.55 -20.75
C LYS A 10 -7.75 6.13 -20.15
N GLY A 11 -7.01 7.10 -19.63
CA GLY A 11 -5.74 6.86 -18.97
C GLY A 11 -6.06 5.88 -17.87
N LYS A 12 -5.52 4.66 -17.96
CA LYS A 12 -5.57 3.68 -16.88
C LYS A 12 -5.29 4.46 -15.61
N LYS A 13 -6.30 4.58 -14.75
CA LYS A 13 -6.09 5.33 -13.53
C LYS A 13 -4.95 4.57 -12.82
N LYS A 14 -3.98 5.29 -12.26
CA LYS A 14 -2.77 4.69 -11.66
C LYS A 14 -2.96 4.47 -10.16
N THR A 15 -4.20 4.50 -9.69
CA THR A 15 -4.57 4.55 -8.27
C THR A 15 -4.08 3.32 -7.55
N GLY A 16 -4.30 2.12 -8.11
CA GLY A 16 -3.78 0.87 -7.55
C GLY A 16 -2.26 0.88 -7.34
N LEU A 17 -1.50 1.44 -8.28
CA LEU A 17 -0.03 1.53 -8.16
C LEU A 17 0.39 2.45 -7.00
N TYR A 18 -0.28 3.60 -6.82
CA TYR A 18 -0.01 4.50 -5.70
C TYR A 18 -0.39 3.87 -4.35
N VAL A 19 -1.51 3.13 -4.29
CA VAL A 19 -1.93 2.41 -3.08
C VAL A 19 -0.90 1.34 -2.72
N ILE A 20 -0.44 0.55 -3.69
CA ILE A 20 0.62 -0.45 -3.48
C ILE A 20 1.91 0.22 -3.02
N GLY A 21 2.32 1.34 -3.64
CA GLY A 21 3.50 2.10 -3.24
C GLY A 21 3.43 2.60 -1.79
N ALA A 22 2.28 3.13 -1.38
CA ALA A 22 2.04 3.55 0.01
C ALA A 22 2.08 2.35 0.97
N ALA A 23 1.47 1.23 0.59
CA ALA A 23 1.46 0.02 1.41
C ALA A 23 2.86 -0.59 1.60
N LEU A 24 3.72 -0.53 0.57
CA LEU A 24 5.12 -0.93 0.68
C LEU A 24 5.90 -0.05 1.65
N ALA A 25 5.67 1.28 1.64
CA ALA A 25 6.28 2.17 2.62
C ALA A 25 5.84 1.84 4.06
N VAL A 26 4.55 1.52 4.25
CA VAL A 26 4.02 1.06 5.55
C VAL A 26 4.67 -0.26 5.99
N LEU A 27 4.87 -1.22 5.08
CA LEU A 27 5.57 -2.47 5.39
C LEU A 27 7.01 -2.21 5.82
N VAL A 28 7.76 -1.41 5.06
CA VAL A 28 9.14 -1.05 5.40
C VAL A 28 9.20 -0.40 6.79
N LEU A 29 8.27 0.52 7.08
CA LEU A 29 8.17 1.13 8.40
C LEU A 29 7.80 0.10 9.49
N GLY A 30 6.89 -0.83 9.21
CA GLY A 30 6.53 -1.91 10.12
C GLY A 30 7.71 -2.82 10.48
N TYR A 31 8.50 -3.23 9.49
CA TYR A 31 9.73 -4.00 9.70
C TYR A 31 10.82 -3.19 10.42
N TYR A 32 10.93 -1.89 10.13
CA TYR A 32 11.82 -1.01 10.88
C TYR A 32 11.40 -0.93 12.35
N ILE A 33 10.13 -0.69 12.67
CA ILE A 33 9.64 -0.66 14.05
C ILE A 33 9.81 -2.03 14.73
N LEU A 34 9.65 -3.13 13.98
CA LEU A 34 9.92 -4.48 14.50
C LEU A 34 11.37 -4.61 15.01
N SER A 35 12.34 -3.94 14.38
CA SER A 35 13.74 -3.94 14.85
C SER A 35 13.95 -3.21 16.18
N LEU A 36 12.99 -2.39 16.60
CA LEU A 36 13.00 -1.67 17.88
C LEU A 36 12.30 -2.46 19.00
N VAL A 37 11.80 -3.66 18.72
CA VAL A 37 11.10 -4.50 19.70
C VAL A 37 12.09 -5.16 20.65
N ASN A 38 11.81 -5.07 21.95
CA ASN A 38 12.62 -5.75 22.96
C ASN A 38 12.38 -7.27 22.93
N PRO A 39 13.29 -8.11 23.43
CA PRO A 39 13.15 -9.57 23.36
C PRO A 39 11.88 -10.15 23.98
N ASP A 40 11.31 -9.46 24.97
CA ASP A 40 10.07 -9.81 25.67
C ASP A 40 8.83 -9.15 25.05
N ALA A 41 8.99 -8.36 23.98
CA ALA A 41 7.96 -7.61 23.28
C ALA A 41 7.10 -6.69 24.17
N SER A 42 7.59 -6.29 25.34
CA SER A 42 6.85 -5.49 26.32
C SER A 42 6.81 -4.00 26.00
N ASN A 43 7.57 -3.54 25.01
CA ASN A 43 7.61 -2.14 24.59
C ASN A 43 6.56 -1.81 23.53
N TRP A 44 6.26 -0.52 23.35
CA TRP A 44 5.23 -0.04 22.42
C TRP A 44 5.45 -0.53 20.97
N ALA A 45 6.70 -0.71 20.55
CA ALA A 45 7.04 -1.21 19.23
C ALA A 45 6.50 -2.64 19.01
N GLY A 46 6.51 -3.48 20.06
CA GLY A 46 5.98 -4.84 20.03
C GLY A 46 4.46 -4.87 19.81
N ALA A 47 3.76 -3.83 20.28
CA ALA A 47 2.35 -3.65 19.99
C ALA A 47 2.10 -3.09 18.59
N VAL A 48 2.89 -2.13 18.11
CA VAL A 48 2.63 -1.39 16.86
C VAL A 48 3.09 -2.14 15.59
N ALA A 49 4.25 -2.78 15.61
CA ALA A 49 4.81 -3.43 14.43
C ALA A 49 3.88 -4.48 13.78
N PRO A 50 3.21 -5.37 14.54
CA PRO A 50 2.29 -6.35 13.96
C PRO A 50 1.16 -5.70 13.16
N PHE A 51 0.56 -4.62 13.66
CA PHE A 51 -0.52 -3.92 12.96
C PHE A 51 -0.04 -3.25 11.67
N LEU A 52 1.14 -2.65 11.67
CA LEU A 52 1.72 -2.06 10.46
C LEU A 52 2.02 -3.13 9.40
N ILE A 53 2.57 -4.28 9.82
CA ILE A 53 2.91 -5.36 8.89
C ILE A 53 1.64 -5.98 8.30
N ILE A 54 0.69 -6.37 9.15
CA ILE A 54 -0.59 -6.95 8.72
C ILE A 54 -1.38 -5.94 7.89
N GLY A 55 -1.52 -4.71 8.37
CA GLY A 55 -2.20 -3.62 7.67
C GLY A 55 -1.55 -3.31 6.32
N GLY A 56 -0.22 -3.35 6.23
CA GLY A 56 0.53 -3.22 4.98
C GLY A 56 0.16 -4.31 3.96
N TYR A 57 0.17 -5.58 4.35
CA TYR A 57 -0.23 -6.68 3.47
C TYR A 57 -1.70 -6.60 3.05
N VAL A 58 -2.61 -6.26 3.96
CA VAL A 58 -4.04 -6.06 3.63
C VAL A 58 -4.19 -4.90 2.64
N THR A 59 -3.47 -3.81 2.83
CA THR A 59 -3.51 -2.65 1.92
C THR A 59 -2.93 -2.99 0.55
N ILE A 60 -1.88 -3.81 0.48
CA ILE A 60 -1.38 -4.33 -0.82
C ILE A 60 -2.47 -5.14 -1.51
N ALA A 61 -3.12 -6.07 -0.81
CA ALA A 61 -4.19 -6.88 -1.39
C ALA A 61 -5.33 -6.01 -1.93
N VAL A 62 -5.77 -5.02 -1.15
CA VAL A 62 -6.78 -4.03 -1.59
C VAL A 62 -6.28 -3.22 -2.79
N GLY A 63 -5.04 -2.77 -2.78
CA GLY A 63 -4.44 -2.02 -3.88
C GLY A 63 -4.36 -2.82 -5.18
N ILE A 64 -4.07 -4.12 -5.10
CA ILE A 64 -4.10 -5.03 -6.25
C ILE A 64 -5.53 -5.20 -6.75
N LEU A 65 -6.50 -5.43 -5.85
CA LEU A 65 -7.91 -5.61 -6.25
C LEU A 65 -8.49 -4.35 -6.91
N ILE A 66 -8.18 -3.17 -6.38
CA ILE A 66 -8.61 -1.88 -6.95
C ILE A 66 -7.88 -1.61 -8.27
N GLY A 67 -6.56 -1.85 -8.32
CA GLY A 67 -5.75 -1.64 -9.52
C GLY A 67 -6.02 -2.63 -10.65
N TRP A 68 -6.66 -3.76 -10.35
CA TRP A 68 -7.09 -4.73 -11.35
C TRP A 68 -8.31 -4.25 -12.15
N ASP A 69 -9.15 -3.42 -11.56
CA ASP A 69 -10.35 -2.84 -12.19
C ASP A 69 -10.02 -1.58 -13.05
N GLU A 70 -8.74 -1.25 -13.17
CA GLU A 70 -8.17 -0.03 -13.79
C GLU A 70 -7.54 -0.27 -15.19
#